data_AF-A0A4S4BCZ2-F1
#
_entry.id   AF-A0A4S4BCZ2-F1
#
_cell.length_a   1.000
_cell.length_b   1.000
_cell.length_c   1.000
_cell.angle_alpha   90.00
_cell.angle_beta   90.00
_cell.angle_gamma   90.00
#
_symmetry.space_group_name_H-M   'P 1'
#
loop_
_entity.id
_entity.type
_entity.pdbx_description
1 polymer ?
#
loop_
_entity_poly.entity_id
_entity_poly.type
_entity_poly.pdbx_seq_one_letter_code
_entity_poly.pdbx_strand_id
1 'polypeptide(L)'
;MTHVRLLALTLLALPAASAAPLDPVSGSWKGLLNGFAPLEASLTLKGNRVTGVTHFAKMDFPVTGSFNAQKNLVTYTFKWVDGKTATVNLKLGGNTLSGTYQVHTNSKENIMTLTRVSSTAASAPGKAGPYVMTGVVRDEKGKPLAGVEVFADHTAFYNMNALGKTDAQGRYRIALAHQPGTWNAGAYLRGEVGRQLFEVRLSPDDDTPFDGSKGAVRNFTYKASDAPGGKVYTSIAHSNVELDYDSLEFTFTPDGPNATGSTRPFTRKFVVGSGVQNVPLGRYRVSATQVLNGVRQQLLLSSRLQKEASTNVRAAFTHDSHYGETLELFLNNP
;
A
#
# COMPACT_ATOMS: atom_id res chain seq x y z
N MET A 1 17.68 -68.40 22.97
CA MET A 1 16.38 -67.72 22.96
C MET A 1 16.61 -66.27 23.32
N THR A 2 16.67 -65.40 22.32
CA THR A 2 17.03 -63.98 22.45
C THR A 2 15.89 -63.17 21.85
N HIS A 3 15.10 -62.52 22.70
CA HIS A 3 14.00 -61.65 22.27
C HIS A 3 14.52 -60.23 22.04
N VAL A 4 14.51 -59.80 20.78
CA VAL A 4 14.70 -58.41 20.38
C VAL A 4 13.37 -57.68 20.53
N ARG A 5 13.32 -56.67 21.41
CA ARG A 5 12.19 -55.73 21.51
C ARG A 5 12.33 -54.65 20.43
N LEU A 6 11.38 -54.62 19.51
CA LEU A 6 11.23 -53.55 18.52
C LEU A 6 10.57 -52.33 19.18
N LEU A 7 11.27 -51.20 19.24
CA LEU A 7 10.71 -49.92 19.66
C LEU A 7 10.04 -49.27 18.44
N ALA A 8 8.70 -49.20 18.42
CA ALA A 8 7.97 -48.46 17.41
C ALA A 8 7.97 -46.96 17.76
N LEU A 9 8.70 -46.16 16.97
CA LEU A 9 8.70 -44.71 17.06
C LEU A 9 7.52 -44.16 16.25
N THR A 10 6.42 -43.81 16.91
CA THR A 10 5.31 -43.10 16.28
C THR A 10 5.72 -41.66 15.99
N LEU A 11 6.03 -41.34 14.73
CA LEU A 11 6.08 -39.96 14.25
C LEU A 11 4.67 -39.37 14.30
N LEU A 12 4.43 -38.41 15.20
CA LEU A 12 3.31 -37.49 15.07
C LEU A 12 3.56 -36.61 13.83
N ALA A 13 2.83 -36.87 12.75
CA ALA A 13 2.73 -35.95 11.64
C ALA A 13 1.98 -34.70 12.11
N LEU A 14 2.70 -33.59 12.27
CA LEU A 14 2.10 -32.26 12.40
C LEU A 14 1.27 -31.99 11.13
N PRO A 15 0.04 -31.46 11.25
CA PRO A 15 -0.71 -31.04 10.07
C PRO A 15 0.09 -29.95 9.36
N ALA A 16 0.36 -30.17 8.07
CA ALA A 16 0.96 -29.17 7.21
C ALA A 16 0.18 -27.86 7.35
N ALA A 17 0.86 -26.79 7.73
CA ALA A 17 0.29 -25.46 7.71
C ALA A 17 -0.23 -25.18 6.29
N SER A 18 -1.54 -25.12 6.14
CA SER A 18 -2.18 -24.68 4.90
C SER A 18 -1.60 -23.32 4.57
N ALA A 19 -0.87 -23.24 3.46
CA ALA A 19 -0.53 -21.97 2.85
C ALA A 19 -1.81 -21.12 2.79
N ALA A 20 -1.71 -19.84 3.18
CA ALA A 20 -2.81 -18.91 3.01
C ALA A 20 -3.28 -18.97 1.54
N PRO A 21 -4.59 -19.02 1.26
CA PRO A 21 -5.08 -19.13 -0.11
C PRO A 21 -4.55 -17.95 -0.92
N LEU A 22 -3.94 -18.25 -2.07
CA LEU A 22 -3.75 -17.31 -3.17
C LEU A 22 -5.06 -16.55 -3.33
N ASP A 23 -5.01 -15.21 -3.22
CA ASP A 23 -6.17 -14.34 -3.30
C ASP A 23 -6.99 -14.62 -4.58
N PRO A 24 -8.09 -15.38 -4.47
CA PRO A 24 -8.76 -15.92 -5.65
C PRO A 24 -9.84 -14.99 -6.17
N VAL A 25 -10.07 -13.84 -5.51
CA VAL A 25 -11.18 -12.92 -5.80
C VAL A 25 -10.68 -11.52 -6.16
N SER A 26 -9.59 -11.03 -5.56
CA SER A 26 -9.12 -9.68 -5.85
C SER A 26 -8.76 -9.47 -7.31
N GLY A 27 -9.06 -8.29 -7.84
CA GLY A 27 -8.72 -7.88 -9.20
C GLY A 27 -9.89 -7.23 -9.93
N SER A 28 -9.65 -6.92 -11.20
CA SER A 28 -10.64 -6.37 -12.11
C SER A 28 -11.37 -7.47 -12.86
N TRP A 29 -12.65 -7.25 -13.08
CA TRP A 29 -13.60 -8.17 -13.70
C TRP A 29 -14.44 -7.40 -14.71
N LYS A 30 -14.73 -8.02 -15.86
CA LYS A 30 -15.62 -7.47 -16.89
C LYS A 30 -16.62 -8.53 -17.29
N GLY A 31 -17.84 -8.14 -17.56
CA GLY A 31 -18.85 -9.09 -17.96
C GLY A 31 -20.21 -8.49 -18.23
N LEU A 32 -21.24 -9.30 -18.05
CA LEU A 32 -22.59 -9.01 -18.50
C LEU A 32 -23.61 -9.28 -17.40
N LEU A 33 -24.51 -8.31 -17.19
CA LEU A 33 -25.78 -8.48 -16.49
C LEU A 33 -26.82 -8.93 -17.51
N ASN A 34 -27.56 -9.99 -17.17
CA ASN A 34 -28.57 -10.61 -18.01
C ASN A 34 -28.09 -10.99 -19.42
N GLY A 35 -26.78 -11.19 -19.59
CA GLY A 35 -26.17 -11.54 -20.86
C GLY A 35 -26.08 -10.41 -21.89
N PHE A 36 -26.46 -9.16 -21.56
CA PHE A 36 -26.42 -8.05 -22.51
C PHE A 36 -25.91 -6.73 -21.94
N ALA A 37 -26.14 -6.43 -20.66
CA ALA A 37 -25.75 -5.14 -20.09
C ALA A 37 -24.30 -5.21 -19.58
N PRO A 38 -23.36 -4.43 -20.16
CA PRO A 38 -21.96 -4.49 -19.76
C PRO A 38 -21.79 -3.99 -18.32
N LEU A 39 -20.92 -4.68 -17.59
CA LEU A 39 -20.54 -4.31 -16.25
C LEU A 39 -19.03 -4.52 -16.04
N GLU A 40 -18.46 -3.75 -15.13
CA GLU A 40 -17.10 -3.92 -14.64
C GLU A 40 -17.14 -4.03 -13.12
N ALA A 41 -16.21 -4.76 -12.52
CA ALA A 41 -16.07 -4.80 -11.07
C ALA A 41 -14.60 -4.83 -10.67
N SER A 42 -14.24 -4.07 -9.64
CA SER A 42 -12.94 -4.13 -8.98
C SER A 42 -13.17 -4.64 -7.56
N LEU A 43 -12.69 -5.85 -7.28
CA LEU A 43 -12.89 -6.53 -6.01
C LEU A 43 -11.57 -6.65 -5.25
N THR A 44 -11.64 -6.63 -3.92
CA THR A 44 -10.52 -6.85 -3.01
C THR A 44 -10.96 -7.82 -1.91
N LEU A 45 -10.17 -8.87 -1.68
CA LEU A 45 -10.35 -9.85 -0.63
C LEU A 45 -9.34 -9.60 0.49
N LYS A 46 -9.83 -9.47 1.73
CA LYS A 46 -9.00 -9.42 2.93
C LYS A 46 -9.53 -10.43 3.93
N GLY A 47 -8.83 -11.54 4.10
CA GLY A 47 -9.36 -12.70 4.84
C GLY A 47 -10.55 -13.28 4.10
N ASN A 48 -11.73 -13.30 4.72
CA ASN A 48 -12.98 -13.71 4.09
C ASN A 48 -13.84 -12.53 3.61
N ARG A 49 -13.39 -11.28 3.80
CA ARG A 49 -14.18 -10.08 3.48
C ARG A 49 -13.88 -9.60 2.07
N VAL A 50 -14.93 -9.37 1.29
CA VAL A 50 -14.86 -8.79 -0.07
C VAL A 50 -15.33 -7.34 -0.02
N THR A 51 -14.56 -6.43 -0.59
CA THR A 51 -14.91 -5.02 -0.77
C THR A 51 -14.57 -4.58 -2.18
N GLY A 52 -15.16 -3.50 -2.68
CA GLY A 52 -14.83 -3.03 -4.03
C GLY A 52 -15.84 -2.07 -4.61
N VAL A 53 -15.85 -1.99 -5.94
CA VAL A 53 -16.81 -1.22 -6.72
C VAL A 53 -17.30 -2.07 -7.89
N THR A 54 -18.60 -2.04 -8.15
CA THR A 54 -19.18 -2.50 -9.42
C THR A 54 -19.57 -1.27 -10.24
N HIS A 55 -19.12 -1.18 -11.48
CA HIS A 55 -19.46 -0.12 -12.42
C HIS A 55 -20.43 -0.65 -13.47
N PHE A 56 -21.60 -0.03 -13.59
CA PHE A 56 -22.50 -0.28 -14.72
C PHE A 56 -23.45 0.89 -14.93
N ALA A 57 -23.97 1.02 -16.16
CA ALA A 57 -24.81 2.17 -16.54
C ALA A 57 -24.17 3.54 -16.22
N LYS A 58 -22.83 3.64 -16.36
CA LYS A 58 -22.00 4.82 -16.05
C LYS A 58 -22.02 5.26 -14.57
N MET A 59 -22.37 4.35 -13.66
CA MET A 59 -22.44 4.60 -12.23
C MET A 59 -21.59 3.59 -11.45
N ASP A 60 -20.99 4.08 -10.36
CA ASP A 60 -20.19 3.26 -9.44
C ASP A 60 -21.01 2.87 -8.21
N PHE A 61 -20.98 1.59 -7.90
CA PHE A 61 -21.69 0.99 -6.78
C PHE A 61 -20.69 0.35 -5.83
N PRO A 62 -20.41 0.99 -4.67
CA PRO A 62 -19.57 0.40 -3.64
C PRO A 62 -20.15 -0.94 -3.19
N VAL A 63 -19.31 -1.97 -3.11
CA VAL A 63 -19.71 -3.31 -2.70
C VAL A 63 -19.07 -3.70 -1.38
N THR A 64 -19.80 -4.46 -0.58
CA THR A 64 -19.27 -5.15 0.60
C THR A 64 -19.89 -6.55 0.69
N GLY A 65 -19.07 -7.52 1.07
CA GLY A 65 -19.46 -8.92 1.03
C GLY A 65 -18.44 -9.85 1.66
N SER A 66 -18.54 -11.13 1.31
CA SER A 66 -17.71 -12.21 1.81
C SER A 66 -17.38 -13.24 0.73
N PHE A 67 -16.24 -13.91 0.91
CA PHE A 67 -15.85 -15.08 0.14
C PHE A 67 -15.89 -16.33 1.01
N ASN A 68 -16.58 -17.36 0.56
CA ASN A 68 -16.60 -18.69 1.14
C ASN A 68 -15.71 -19.62 0.31
N ALA A 69 -14.52 -19.94 0.83
CA ALA A 69 -13.52 -20.74 0.13
C ALA A 69 -13.98 -22.19 -0.14
N GLN A 70 -14.72 -22.80 0.78
CA GLN A 70 -15.21 -24.17 0.64
C GLN A 70 -16.25 -24.31 -0.47
N LYS A 71 -17.03 -23.25 -0.71
CA LYS A 71 -18.07 -23.21 -1.75
C LYS A 71 -17.62 -22.48 -3.01
N ASN A 72 -16.40 -21.93 -3.03
CA ASN A 72 -15.92 -20.99 -4.04
C ASN A 72 -16.96 -19.89 -4.34
N LEU A 73 -17.60 -19.36 -3.31
CA LEU A 73 -18.75 -18.48 -3.45
C LEU A 73 -18.40 -17.07 -2.97
N VAL A 74 -18.53 -16.10 -3.87
CA VAL A 74 -18.46 -14.68 -3.57
C VAL A 74 -19.89 -14.16 -3.40
N THR A 75 -20.19 -13.62 -2.23
CA THR A 75 -21.46 -12.94 -1.95
C THR A 75 -21.18 -11.50 -1.63
N TYR A 76 -21.83 -10.54 -2.29
CA TYR A 76 -21.72 -9.12 -1.93
C TYR A 76 -23.02 -8.37 -2.20
N THR A 77 -23.14 -7.19 -1.60
CA THR A 77 -24.29 -6.31 -1.77
C THR A 77 -23.86 -4.92 -2.23
N PHE A 78 -24.75 -4.23 -2.95
CA PHE A 78 -24.64 -2.80 -3.24
C PHE A 78 -26.01 -2.13 -3.22
N LYS A 79 -26.04 -0.81 -3.02
CA LYS A 79 -27.28 -0.03 -3.04
C LYS A 79 -27.55 0.51 -4.44
N TRP A 80 -28.79 0.38 -4.88
CA TRP A 80 -29.29 0.90 -6.14
C TRP A 80 -29.68 2.37 -6.03
N VAL A 81 -29.83 3.04 -7.17
CA VAL A 81 -30.13 4.49 -7.22
C VAL A 81 -31.44 4.83 -6.51
N ASP A 82 -32.40 3.88 -6.49
CA ASP A 82 -33.67 3.99 -5.78
C ASP A 82 -33.58 3.57 -4.30
N GLY A 83 -32.37 3.35 -3.78
CA GLY A 83 -32.10 2.97 -2.38
C GLY A 83 -32.25 1.47 -2.07
N LYS A 84 -32.70 0.64 -3.03
CA LYS A 84 -32.85 -0.81 -2.82
C LYS A 84 -31.50 -1.52 -2.75
N THR A 85 -31.42 -2.60 -1.99
CA THR A 85 -30.15 -3.35 -1.84
C THR A 85 -30.13 -4.54 -2.78
N ALA A 86 -29.24 -4.50 -3.75
CA ALA A 86 -28.95 -5.64 -4.61
C ALA A 86 -28.04 -6.63 -3.89
N THR A 87 -28.39 -7.92 -3.93
CA THR A 87 -27.59 -9.04 -3.44
C THR A 87 -27.05 -9.84 -4.61
N VAL A 88 -25.75 -10.12 -4.60
CA VAL A 88 -25.03 -10.83 -5.66
C VAL A 88 -24.42 -12.10 -5.07
N ASN A 89 -24.58 -13.23 -5.76
CA ASN A 89 -24.02 -14.53 -5.41
C ASN A 89 -23.34 -15.15 -6.63
N LEU A 90 -22.00 -15.17 -6.66
CA LEU A 90 -21.21 -15.64 -7.80
C LEU A 90 -20.28 -16.78 -7.38
N LYS A 91 -20.37 -17.91 -8.08
CA LYS A 91 -19.42 -19.00 -7.97
C LYS A 91 -18.19 -18.69 -8.79
N LEU A 92 -17.02 -18.90 -8.19
CA LEU A 92 -15.73 -18.80 -8.84
C LEU A 92 -15.37 -20.14 -9.49
N GLY A 93 -15.20 -20.12 -10.81
CA GLY A 93 -14.67 -21.21 -11.62
C GLY A 93 -13.51 -20.70 -12.47
N GLY A 94 -12.28 -20.98 -12.05
CA GLY A 94 -11.08 -20.46 -12.72
C GLY A 94 -11.05 -18.92 -12.77
N ASN A 95 -11.08 -18.36 -13.97
CA ASN A 95 -11.10 -16.92 -14.21
C ASN A 95 -12.51 -16.34 -14.39
N THR A 96 -13.56 -17.08 -14.02
CA THR A 96 -14.94 -16.63 -14.21
C THR A 96 -15.70 -16.69 -12.89
N LEU A 97 -16.38 -15.59 -12.58
CA LEU A 97 -17.42 -15.49 -11.56
C LEU A 97 -18.78 -15.57 -12.26
N SER A 98 -19.60 -16.54 -11.90
CA SER A 98 -20.92 -16.72 -12.51
C SER A 98 -21.97 -17.04 -11.46
N GLY A 99 -23.15 -16.48 -11.61
CA GLY A 99 -24.24 -16.73 -10.69
C GLY A 99 -25.36 -15.71 -10.84
N THR A 100 -25.96 -15.32 -9.73
CA THR A 100 -27.19 -14.54 -9.73
C THR A 100 -27.05 -13.23 -8.98
N TYR A 101 -27.89 -12.26 -9.38
CA TYR A 101 -28.15 -11.07 -8.59
C TYR A 101 -29.65 -10.80 -8.47
N GLN A 102 -30.05 -10.20 -7.36
CA GLN A 102 -31.42 -9.79 -7.05
C GLN A 102 -31.40 -8.36 -6.51
N VAL A 103 -32.25 -7.47 -7.01
CA VAL A 103 -32.26 -6.03 -6.62
C VAL A 103 -32.97 -5.78 -5.29
N HIS A 104 -33.83 -6.71 -4.86
CA HIS A 104 -34.43 -6.76 -3.53
C HIS A 104 -34.98 -8.17 -3.25
N THR A 105 -35.32 -8.44 -1.99
CA THR A 105 -35.96 -9.68 -1.56
C THR A 105 -37.25 -9.90 -2.36
N ASN A 106 -37.39 -11.07 -3.00
CA ASN A 106 -38.50 -11.46 -3.89
C ASN A 106 -38.48 -10.85 -5.30
N SER A 107 -37.41 -10.15 -5.70
CA SER A 107 -37.20 -9.78 -7.11
C SER A 107 -36.73 -10.99 -7.93
N LYS A 108 -37.05 -10.97 -9.23
CA LYS A 108 -36.59 -11.99 -10.18
C LYS A 108 -35.07 -12.13 -10.11
N GLU A 109 -34.57 -13.36 -10.03
CA GLU A 109 -33.15 -13.64 -10.17
C GLU A 109 -32.67 -13.32 -11.58
N ASN A 110 -31.62 -12.54 -11.64
CA ASN A 110 -30.98 -12.12 -12.86
C ASN A 110 -29.60 -12.77 -12.95
N ILE A 111 -29.14 -13.05 -14.17
CA ILE A 111 -27.86 -13.73 -14.38
C ILE A 111 -26.75 -12.67 -14.38
N MET A 112 -25.66 -12.99 -13.72
CA MET A 112 -24.45 -12.18 -13.74
C MET A 112 -23.26 -13.07 -14.03
N THR A 113 -22.52 -12.72 -15.08
CA THR A 113 -21.28 -13.38 -15.44
C THR A 113 -20.19 -12.34 -15.53
N LEU A 114 -19.09 -12.59 -14.85
CA LEU A 114 -17.91 -11.77 -14.77
C LEU A 114 -16.72 -12.64 -15.16
N THR A 115 -16.02 -12.26 -16.21
CA THR A 115 -14.72 -12.84 -16.52
C THR A 115 -13.67 -11.92 -15.92
N ARG A 116 -12.72 -12.50 -15.20
CA ARG A 116 -11.55 -11.79 -14.71
C ARG A 116 -10.98 -11.08 -15.91
N VAL A 117 -10.81 -9.77 -15.78
CA VAL A 117 -9.91 -9.06 -16.67
C VAL A 117 -8.57 -9.65 -16.34
N SER A 118 -8.21 -10.69 -17.12
CA SER A 118 -6.83 -10.93 -17.42
C SER A 118 -6.39 -9.57 -17.89
N SER A 119 -5.57 -8.86 -17.10
CA SER A 119 -4.74 -7.83 -17.68
C SER A 119 -4.21 -8.52 -18.93
N THR A 120 -4.58 -8.05 -20.14
CA THR A 120 -4.07 -8.59 -21.40
C THR A 120 -2.62 -8.86 -21.13
N ALA A 121 -2.27 -10.15 -21.04
CA ALA A 121 -1.21 -10.61 -20.15
C ALA A 121 -0.12 -9.56 -20.14
N ALA A 122 -0.02 -8.79 -19.05
CA ALA A 122 1.21 -8.08 -18.77
C ALA A 122 2.18 -9.23 -18.59
N SER A 123 2.80 -9.59 -19.71
CA SER A 123 3.68 -10.73 -19.86
C SER A 123 4.61 -10.69 -18.66
N ALA A 124 4.92 -11.87 -18.10
CA ALA A 124 6.13 -12.01 -17.30
C ALA A 124 7.25 -11.18 -17.98
N PRO A 125 8.08 -10.42 -17.22
CA PRO A 125 8.96 -9.38 -17.76
C PRO A 125 9.63 -9.87 -19.03
N GLY A 126 9.05 -9.45 -20.15
CA GLY A 126 9.13 -10.12 -21.43
C GLY A 126 9.15 -9.00 -22.44
N LYS A 127 10.12 -9.11 -23.34
CA LYS A 127 10.57 -8.07 -24.28
C LYS A 127 9.43 -7.14 -24.69
N ALA A 128 9.58 -5.86 -24.35
CA ALA A 128 8.64 -4.84 -24.79
C ALA A 128 8.54 -4.82 -26.32
N GLY A 129 7.33 -4.65 -26.84
CA GLY A 129 7.11 -4.39 -28.26
C GLY A 129 7.41 -2.93 -28.61
N PRO A 130 7.55 -2.61 -29.91
CA PRO A 130 7.64 -1.23 -30.40
C PRO A 130 6.57 -0.32 -29.79
N TYR A 131 6.95 0.89 -29.40
CA TYR A 131 6.09 1.92 -28.81
C TYR A 131 5.33 1.48 -27.57
N VAL A 132 5.92 0.56 -26.80
CA VAL A 132 5.37 0.10 -25.53
C VAL A 132 6.45 0.18 -24.46
N MET A 133 6.10 0.78 -23.33
CA MET A 133 6.87 0.62 -22.10
C MET A 133 6.11 -0.30 -21.15
N THR A 134 6.79 -1.29 -20.60
CA THR A 134 6.21 -2.24 -19.64
C THR A 134 7.14 -2.41 -18.45
N GLY A 135 6.66 -2.98 -17.37
CA GLY A 135 7.53 -3.36 -16.27
C GLY A 135 6.79 -3.70 -15.00
N VAL A 136 7.53 -3.82 -13.90
CA VAL A 136 6.99 -4.05 -12.57
C VAL A 136 7.48 -3.04 -11.56
N VAL A 137 6.63 -2.73 -10.59
CA VAL A 137 6.97 -1.90 -9.44
C VAL A 137 6.83 -2.72 -8.17
N ARG A 138 7.89 -2.70 -7.36
CA ARG A 138 7.98 -3.46 -6.11
C ARG A 138 8.59 -2.62 -5.00
N ASP A 139 8.41 -3.05 -3.75
CA ASP A 139 9.27 -2.60 -2.66
C ASP A 139 10.59 -3.40 -2.60
N GLU A 140 11.53 -2.98 -1.75
CA GLU A 140 12.81 -3.69 -1.52
C GLU A 140 12.65 -5.15 -1.08
N LYS A 141 11.48 -5.55 -0.58
CA LYS A 141 11.18 -6.93 -0.17
C LYS A 141 10.57 -7.74 -1.32
N GLY A 142 10.48 -7.17 -2.51
CA GLY A 142 9.90 -7.78 -3.70
C GLY A 142 8.37 -7.78 -3.73
N LYS A 143 7.70 -7.16 -2.76
CA LYS A 143 6.24 -7.08 -2.73
C LYS A 143 5.76 -6.16 -3.86
N PRO A 144 4.78 -6.57 -4.67
CA PRO A 144 4.24 -5.72 -5.72
C PRO A 144 3.51 -4.49 -5.14
N LEU A 145 3.68 -3.34 -5.80
CA LEU A 145 3.02 -2.09 -5.43
C LEU A 145 1.97 -1.72 -6.48
N ALA A 146 0.70 -1.69 -6.07
CA ALA A 146 -0.43 -1.34 -6.91
C ALA A 146 -0.72 0.17 -6.89
N GLY A 147 -1.29 0.69 -7.98
CA GLY A 147 -1.72 2.08 -8.08
C GLY A 147 -0.58 3.11 -8.18
N VAL A 148 0.67 2.66 -8.36
CA VAL A 148 1.83 3.53 -8.60
C VAL A 148 1.67 4.19 -9.96
N GLU A 149 1.84 5.51 -10.03
CA GLU A 149 1.86 6.23 -11.29
C GLU A 149 3.20 6.03 -11.97
N VAL A 150 3.19 5.61 -13.22
CA VAL A 150 4.37 5.43 -14.06
C VAL A 150 4.23 6.33 -15.27
N PHE A 151 5.32 6.96 -15.67
CA PHE A 151 5.33 7.88 -16.80
C PHE A 151 6.50 7.61 -17.74
N ALA A 152 6.28 7.95 -19.00
CA ALA A 152 7.32 8.08 -20.02
C ALA A 152 7.23 9.48 -20.63
N ASP A 153 8.31 10.25 -20.52
CA ASP A 153 8.44 11.63 -21.02
C ASP A 153 9.27 11.63 -22.30
N HIS A 154 8.77 12.25 -23.38
CA HIS A 154 9.52 12.36 -24.62
C HIS A 154 10.68 13.36 -24.46
N THR A 155 11.89 12.97 -24.83
CA THR A 155 13.09 13.79 -24.58
C THR A 155 13.19 15.03 -25.47
N ALA A 156 12.54 15.03 -26.64
CA ALA A 156 12.58 16.13 -27.59
C ALA A 156 11.31 17.01 -27.64
N PHE A 157 10.18 16.54 -27.10
CA PHE A 157 8.90 17.25 -27.21
C PHE A 157 8.41 17.66 -25.82
N TYR A 158 8.29 18.97 -25.62
CA TYR A 158 7.79 19.55 -24.37
C TYR A 158 6.36 19.06 -24.07
N ASN A 159 6.10 18.65 -22.83
CA ASN A 159 4.80 18.15 -22.33
C ASN A 159 4.21 16.97 -23.12
N MET A 160 5.05 16.20 -23.84
CA MET A 160 4.63 14.93 -24.41
C MET A 160 4.96 13.80 -23.43
N ASN A 161 3.94 13.37 -22.70
CA ASN A 161 4.06 12.35 -21.66
C ASN A 161 2.99 11.28 -21.84
N ALA A 162 3.38 10.03 -21.59
CA ALA A 162 2.49 8.89 -21.52
C ALA A 162 2.43 8.39 -20.08
N LEU A 163 1.21 8.27 -19.53
CA LEU A 163 0.98 7.91 -18.13
C LEU A 163 0.30 6.55 -18.02
N GLY A 164 0.60 5.83 -16.95
CA GLY A 164 -0.05 4.58 -16.59
C GLY A 164 -0.05 4.37 -15.09
N LYS A 165 -0.79 3.35 -14.64
CA LYS A 165 -0.78 2.91 -13.23
C LYS A 165 -0.53 1.42 -13.14
N THR A 166 0.11 1.00 -12.06
CA THR A 166 0.35 -0.42 -11.79
C THR A 166 -0.92 -1.14 -11.32
N ASP A 167 -1.06 -2.40 -11.72
CA ASP A 167 -2.11 -3.31 -11.26
C ASP A 167 -1.81 -3.90 -9.86
N ALA A 168 -2.69 -4.77 -9.37
CA ALA A 168 -2.54 -5.43 -8.07
C ALA A 168 -1.25 -6.27 -7.96
N GLN A 169 -0.68 -6.69 -9.08
CA GLN A 169 0.56 -7.45 -9.18
C GLN A 169 1.78 -6.54 -9.43
N GLY A 170 1.60 -5.22 -9.34
CA GLY A 170 2.63 -4.21 -9.54
C GLY A 170 3.05 -4.05 -11.00
N ARG A 171 2.32 -4.66 -11.95
CA ARG A 171 2.68 -4.62 -13.37
C ARG A 171 2.04 -3.41 -14.04
N TYR A 172 2.70 -2.86 -15.04
CA TYR A 172 2.13 -1.79 -15.86
C TYR A 172 2.49 -1.98 -17.33
N ARG A 173 1.70 -1.35 -18.21
CA ARG A 173 1.94 -1.24 -19.65
C ARG A 173 1.46 0.13 -20.13
N ILE A 174 2.34 0.89 -20.75
CA ILE A 174 2.07 2.22 -21.30
C ILE A 174 2.32 2.18 -22.80
N ALA A 175 1.31 2.61 -23.58
CA ALA A 175 1.49 2.84 -25.00
C ALA A 175 2.14 4.22 -25.21
N LEU A 176 3.17 4.27 -26.06
CA LEU A 176 3.90 5.47 -26.39
C LEU A 176 3.36 6.08 -27.68
N ALA A 177 3.49 7.39 -27.83
CA ALA A 177 3.18 8.02 -29.09
C ALA A 177 4.17 7.53 -30.17
N HIS A 178 3.68 7.33 -31.39
CA HIS A 178 4.48 6.89 -32.53
C HIS A 178 5.28 8.07 -33.11
N GLN A 179 6.13 8.66 -32.28
CA GLN A 179 6.98 9.80 -32.62
C GLN A 179 8.45 9.38 -32.62
N PRO A 180 9.27 9.88 -33.56
CA PRO A 180 10.71 9.66 -33.53
C PRO A 180 11.34 10.31 -32.30
N GLY A 181 12.18 9.56 -31.59
CA GLY A 181 12.91 10.08 -30.44
C GLY A 181 13.06 9.07 -29.33
N THR A 182 13.60 9.57 -28.22
CA THR A 182 13.80 8.79 -27.01
C THR A 182 12.83 9.21 -25.91
N TRP A 183 12.64 8.32 -24.94
CA TRP A 183 11.76 8.52 -23.80
C TRP A 183 12.52 8.30 -22.50
N ASN A 184 12.26 9.15 -21.51
CA ASN A 184 12.72 8.98 -20.12
C ASN A 184 11.59 8.37 -19.30
N ALA A 185 11.92 7.39 -18.46
CA ALA A 185 10.93 6.71 -17.62
C ALA A 185 11.04 7.16 -16.16
N GLY A 186 9.90 7.19 -15.46
CA GLY A 186 9.87 7.42 -14.03
C GLY A 186 8.59 6.89 -13.40
N ALA A 187 8.57 6.84 -12.07
CA ALA A 187 7.40 6.43 -11.32
C ALA A 187 7.28 7.21 -10.00
N TYR A 188 6.04 7.52 -9.62
CA TYR A 188 5.66 8.17 -8.38
C TYR A 188 4.72 7.30 -7.57
N LEU A 189 5.11 7.02 -6.32
CA LEU A 189 4.20 6.50 -5.32
C LEU A 189 3.59 7.68 -4.56
N ARG A 190 2.27 7.82 -4.68
CA ARG A 190 1.48 8.78 -3.90
C ARG A 190 0.61 8.03 -2.91
N GLY A 191 0.49 8.57 -1.71
CA GLY A 191 -0.33 7.97 -0.68
C GLY A 191 -0.60 8.90 0.47
N GLU A 192 -1.29 8.36 1.47
CA GLU A 192 -1.58 9.04 2.72
C GLU A 192 -1.06 8.18 3.86
N VAL A 193 -0.19 8.76 4.71
CA VAL A 193 0.24 8.14 5.95
C VAL A 193 -0.16 9.06 7.07
N GLY A 194 -1.09 8.60 7.89
CA GLY A 194 -1.47 9.34 9.09
C GLY A 194 -2.21 10.67 8.83
N ARG A 195 -2.94 10.82 7.72
CA ARG A 195 -3.51 12.10 7.20
C ARG A 195 -2.54 13.02 6.48
N GLN A 196 -1.29 12.60 6.36
CA GLN A 196 -0.30 13.32 5.59
C GLN A 196 -0.18 12.73 4.19
N LEU A 197 -0.43 13.55 3.18
CA LEU A 197 -0.17 13.18 1.80
C LEU A 197 1.34 13.11 1.59
N PHE A 198 1.80 12.13 0.83
CA PHE A 198 3.18 12.06 0.42
C PHE A 198 3.28 11.67 -1.06
N GLU A 199 4.37 12.11 -1.66
CA GLU A 199 4.82 11.70 -2.98
C GLU A 199 6.28 11.28 -2.89
N VAL A 200 6.61 10.13 -3.46
CA VAL A 200 7.98 9.65 -3.59
C VAL A 200 8.24 9.25 -5.02
N ARG A 201 9.35 9.75 -5.58
CA ARG A 201 9.89 9.23 -6.83
C ARG A 201 10.58 7.89 -6.57
N LEU A 202 10.20 6.86 -7.33
CA LEU A 202 10.78 5.53 -7.18
C LEU A 202 12.08 5.40 -7.96
N SER A 203 12.97 4.55 -7.45
CA SER A 203 14.25 4.23 -8.09
C SER A 203 14.03 3.32 -9.31
N PRO A 204 14.41 3.72 -10.54
CA PRO A 204 14.43 2.81 -11.69
C PRO A 204 15.54 1.77 -11.57
N ASP A 205 15.38 0.63 -12.25
CA ASP A 205 16.46 -0.34 -12.48
C ASP A 205 17.41 0.10 -13.59
N ASP A 206 16.89 0.84 -14.57
CA ASP A 206 17.61 1.47 -15.68
C ASP A 206 17.02 2.86 -15.94
N ASP A 207 17.82 3.92 -15.71
CA ASP A 207 17.42 5.32 -15.91
C ASP A 207 17.78 5.87 -17.29
N THR A 208 18.35 5.05 -18.17
CA THR A 208 18.76 5.49 -19.50
C THR A 208 17.55 5.78 -20.40
N PRO A 209 17.59 6.84 -21.21
CA PRO A 209 16.57 7.09 -22.22
C PRO A 209 16.52 5.93 -23.23
N PHE A 210 15.32 5.59 -23.71
CA PHE A 210 15.15 4.50 -24.68
C PHE A 210 14.43 4.96 -25.95
N ASP A 211 14.76 4.31 -27.07
CA ASP A 211 14.12 4.56 -28.37
C ASP A 211 12.68 4.05 -28.38
N GLY A 212 11.72 4.96 -28.61
CA GLY A 212 10.30 4.62 -28.61
C GLY A 212 9.96 3.51 -29.61
N SER A 213 10.64 3.46 -30.76
CA SER A 213 10.39 2.44 -31.80
C SER A 213 10.81 1.03 -31.38
N LYS A 214 11.64 0.90 -30.35
CA LYS A 214 12.06 -0.39 -29.78
C LYS A 214 11.24 -0.79 -28.57
N GLY A 215 10.63 0.17 -27.90
CA GLY A 215 10.00 -0.02 -26.59
C GLY A 215 11.04 -0.28 -25.48
N ALA A 216 10.57 -0.42 -24.24
CA ALA A 216 11.45 -0.73 -23.11
C ALA A 216 10.73 -1.49 -21.99
N VAL A 217 11.52 -2.26 -21.26
CA VAL A 217 11.15 -2.76 -19.93
C VAL A 217 11.81 -1.85 -18.89
N ARG A 218 11.04 -1.30 -17.97
CA ARG A 218 11.54 -0.44 -16.89
C ARG A 218 10.91 -0.89 -15.57
N ASN A 219 11.72 -1.33 -14.62
CA ASN A 219 11.21 -1.71 -13.31
C ASN A 219 11.53 -0.60 -12.31
N PHE A 220 10.68 -0.44 -11.32
CA PHE A 220 10.88 0.54 -10.27
C PHE A 220 10.84 -0.12 -8.90
N THR A 221 11.71 0.36 -8.01
CA THR A 221 11.79 -0.10 -6.64
C THR A 221 11.48 1.06 -5.71
N TYR A 222 10.53 0.85 -4.80
CA TYR A 222 10.38 1.69 -3.62
C TYR A 222 11.39 1.26 -2.56
N LYS A 223 12.38 2.12 -2.33
CA LYS A 223 13.38 1.89 -1.30
C LYS A 223 12.99 2.56 0.00
N ALA A 224 13.31 1.93 1.13
CA ALA A 224 13.10 2.55 2.43
C ALA A 224 13.92 3.86 2.58
N SER A 225 15.05 3.98 1.88
CA SER A 225 15.82 5.23 1.78
C SER A 225 15.08 6.35 1.05
N ASP A 226 14.16 5.99 0.16
CA ASP A 226 13.38 6.94 -0.64
C ASP A 226 12.10 7.36 0.11
N ALA A 227 11.83 6.74 1.27
CA ALA A 227 10.66 7.05 2.07
C ALA A 227 10.68 8.51 2.52
N PRO A 228 9.54 9.20 2.46
CA PRO A 228 9.47 10.57 2.90
C PRO A 228 9.75 10.59 4.40
N GLY A 229 10.67 11.47 4.79
CA GLY A 229 10.97 11.77 6.18
C GLY A 229 10.54 13.19 6.50
N GLY A 230 10.25 13.44 7.77
CA GLY A 230 10.01 14.79 8.26
C GLY A 230 11.00 15.18 9.35
N LYS A 231 10.99 16.46 9.71
CA LYS A 231 11.80 17.01 10.79
C LYS A 231 11.02 16.94 12.09
N VAL A 232 11.64 16.46 13.15
CA VAL A 232 11.06 16.53 14.48
C VAL A 232 11.60 17.77 15.17
N TYR A 233 10.72 18.74 15.39
CA TYR A 233 11.01 19.93 16.15
C TYR A 233 10.73 19.67 17.62
N THR A 234 11.81 19.69 18.41
CA THR A 234 11.73 19.63 19.85
C THR A 234 11.91 21.05 20.37
N SER A 235 10.89 21.63 21.01
CA SER A 235 10.96 22.98 21.59
C SER A 235 11.80 22.99 22.87
N ILE A 236 13.07 22.62 22.75
CA ILE A 236 14.01 22.45 23.86
C ILE A 236 14.53 23.80 24.37
N ALA A 237 14.77 24.76 23.48
CA ALA A 237 15.31 26.07 23.83
C ALA A 237 14.41 26.90 24.77
N HIS A 238 13.18 26.45 24.98
CA HIS A 238 12.21 27.07 25.90
C HIS A 238 11.80 26.14 27.05
N SER A 239 12.51 25.01 27.23
CA SER A 239 12.26 24.12 28.36
C SER A 239 13.14 24.53 29.55
N ASN A 240 12.56 24.52 30.76
CA ASN A 240 13.32 24.67 32.00
C ASN A 240 13.89 23.32 32.49
N VAL A 241 13.97 22.33 31.60
CA VAL A 241 14.48 20.99 31.90
C VAL A 241 15.98 20.99 31.63
N GLU A 242 16.78 20.54 32.59
CA GLU A 242 18.20 20.31 32.38
C GLU A 242 18.39 19.09 31.46
N LEU A 243 19.13 19.27 30.38
CA LEU A 243 19.31 18.26 29.35
C LEU A 243 20.77 17.95 29.10
N ASP A 244 21.07 16.66 29.00
CA ASP A 244 22.28 16.18 28.37
C ASP A 244 21.97 15.82 26.91
N TYR A 245 22.38 16.72 25.99
CA TYR A 245 22.11 16.57 24.56
C TYR A 245 22.80 15.35 23.93
N ASP A 246 23.92 14.89 24.49
CA ASP A 246 24.71 13.79 23.91
C ASP A 246 24.07 12.41 24.21
N SER A 247 23.33 12.33 25.31
CA SER A 247 22.57 11.16 25.73
C SER A 247 21.07 11.24 25.44
N LEU A 248 20.56 12.39 24.99
CA LEU A 248 19.16 12.60 24.66
C LEU A 248 18.73 11.76 23.44
N GLU A 249 17.82 10.82 23.69
CA GLU A 249 17.32 9.88 22.71
C GLU A 249 15.79 9.82 22.72
N PHE A 250 15.21 9.78 21.52
CA PHE A 250 13.77 9.65 21.29
C PHE A 250 13.46 8.27 20.73
N THR A 251 12.47 7.61 21.30
CA THR A 251 11.91 6.35 20.80
C THR A 251 10.58 6.64 20.11
N PHE A 252 10.45 6.18 18.87
CA PHE A 252 9.26 6.30 18.05
C PHE A 252 8.64 4.93 17.87
N THR A 253 7.43 4.75 18.40
CA THR A 253 6.61 3.55 18.20
C THR A 253 5.51 3.89 17.20
N PRO A 254 5.53 3.37 15.97
CA PRO A 254 4.50 3.67 14.97
C PRO A 254 3.08 3.32 15.45
N ASP A 255 2.14 4.25 15.35
CA ASP A 255 0.70 4.07 15.58
C ASP A 255 0.02 3.70 14.25
N GLY A 256 0.42 2.54 13.72
CA GLY A 256 0.17 2.09 12.35
C GLY A 256 1.44 2.07 11.50
N PRO A 257 1.41 1.48 10.28
CA PRO A 257 2.56 1.52 9.38
C PRO A 257 2.98 2.96 9.08
N ASN A 258 4.26 3.27 9.27
CA ASN A 258 4.85 4.53 8.82
C ASN A 258 5.05 4.53 7.28
N ALA A 259 5.66 5.58 6.74
CA ALA A 259 5.85 5.69 5.30
C ALA A 259 6.75 4.61 4.71
N THR A 260 7.69 4.03 5.49
CA THR A 260 8.47 2.85 5.07
C THR A 260 7.67 1.52 5.17
N GLY A 261 6.40 1.58 5.57
CA GLY A 261 5.56 0.42 5.84
C GLY A 261 5.90 -0.33 7.13
N SER A 262 6.77 0.22 7.98
CA SER A 262 7.20 -0.40 9.23
C SER A 262 6.26 -0.08 10.38
N THR A 263 6.01 -1.08 11.23
CA THR A 263 5.35 -0.95 12.53
C THR A 263 6.31 -1.15 13.71
N ARG A 264 7.61 -1.33 13.44
CA ARG A 264 8.62 -1.59 14.47
C ARG A 264 9.07 -0.28 15.13
N PRO A 265 9.21 -0.25 16.46
CA PRO A 265 9.83 0.88 17.15
C PRO A 265 11.26 1.12 16.68
N PHE A 266 11.70 2.38 16.71
CA PHE A 266 13.08 2.76 16.45
C PHE A 266 13.48 3.96 17.31
N THR A 267 14.78 4.13 17.52
CA THR A 267 15.32 5.27 18.26
C THR A 267 16.03 6.25 17.33
N ARG A 268 16.09 7.50 17.77
CA ARG A 268 16.89 8.57 17.16
C ARG A 268 17.47 9.45 18.26
N LYS A 269 18.75 9.77 18.14
CA LYS A 269 19.39 10.76 18.98
C LYS A 269 18.97 12.16 18.57
N PHE A 270 18.93 13.05 19.55
CA PHE A 270 18.94 14.48 19.28
C PHE A 270 20.31 14.89 18.73
N VAL A 271 20.31 15.82 17.78
CA VAL A 271 21.53 16.43 17.24
C VAL A 271 21.44 17.94 17.45
N VAL A 272 22.37 18.50 18.21
CA VAL A 272 22.43 19.95 18.49
C VAL A 272 22.46 20.73 17.17
N GLY A 273 21.63 21.77 17.08
CA GLY A 273 21.44 22.59 15.88
C GLY A 273 20.60 21.95 14.76
N SER A 274 20.36 20.64 14.82
CA SER A 274 19.68 19.86 13.75
C SER A 274 18.38 19.19 14.19
N GLY A 275 18.11 19.08 15.49
CA GLY A 275 16.94 18.42 16.03
C GLY A 275 17.02 16.89 15.93
N VAL A 276 15.87 16.23 15.84
CA VAL A 276 15.79 14.80 15.56
C VAL A 276 15.46 14.59 14.08
N GLN A 277 16.36 13.94 13.35
CA GLN A 277 16.29 13.81 11.89
C GLN A 277 15.93 12.39 11.43
N ASN A 278 15.59 12.28 10.14
CA ASN A 278 15.37 11.00 9.44
C ASN A 278 14.33 10.13 10.14
N VAL A 279 13.24 10.77 10.57
CA VAL A 279 12.04 10.12 11.10
C VAL A 279 11.09 9.96 9.92
N PRO A 280 10.76 8.72 9.51
CA PRO A 280 9.78 8.49 8.45
C PRO A 280 8.46 9.21 8.74
N LEU A 281 7.72 9.62 7.72
CA LEU A 281 6.37 10.15 7.96
C LEU A 281 5.49 9.08 8.60
N GLY A 282 4.61 9.49 9.52
CA GLY A 282 3.89 8.56 10.36
C GLY A 282 3.12 9.22 11.49
N ARG A 283 2.33 8.40 12.18
CA ARG A 283 1.85 8.70 13.53
C ARG A 283 2.63 7.85 14.51
N TYR A 284 2.91 8.40 15.67
CA TYR A 284 3.79 7.78 16.63
C TYR A 284 3.26 7.93 18.05
N ARG A 285 3.58 6.94 18.87
CA ARG A 285 3.79 7.11 20.29
C ARG A 285 5.26 7.40 20.52
N VAL A 286 5.56 8.54 21.13
CA VAL A 286 6.92 9.05 21.30
C VAL A 286 7.25 9.16 22.78
N SER A 287 8.43 8.66 23.14
CA SER A 287 9.02 8.79 24.46
C SER A 287 10.46 9.29 24.34
N ALA A 288 10.95 10.02 25.33
CA ALA A 288 12.33 10.51 25.35
C ALA A 288 13.04 10.13 26.65
N THR A 289 14.32 9.82 26.54
CA THR A 289 15.20 9.51 27.67
C THR A 289 16.53 10.23 27.53
N GLN A 290 17.16 10.52 28.66
CA GLN A 290 18.52 11.01 28.73
C GLN A 290 19.29 10.31 29.84
N VAL A 291 20.60 10.53 29.91
CA VAL A 291 21.46 10.16 31.04
C VAL A 291 22.04 11.44 31.62
N LEU A 292 21.46 11.92 32.72
CA LEU A 292 21.94 13.14 33.39
C LEU A 292 22.66 12.74 34.68
N ASN A 293 23.89 13.21 34.87
CA ASN A 293 24.73 12.90 36.03
C ASN A 293 24.87 11.39 36.31
N GLY A 294 24.96 10.59 35.24
CA GLY A 294 25.06 9.13 35.31
C GLY A 294 23.74 8.39 35.58
N VAL A 295 22.61 9.09 35.69
CA VAL A 295 21.30 8.49 35.95
C VAL A 295 20.43 8.57 34.69
N ARG A 296 19.86 7.43 34.27
CA ARG A 296 18.89 7.39 33.17
C ARG A 296 17.56 8.00 33.64
N GLN A 297 17.10 9.03 32.94
CA GLN A 297 15.86 9.75 33.23
C GLN A 297 14.88 9.63 32.06
N GLN A 298 13.61 9.43 32.39
CA GLN A 298 12.49 9.50 31.44
C GLN A 298 11.93 10.91 31.43
N LEU A 299 11.79 11.50 30.24
CA LEU A 299 11.30 12.88 30.09
C LEU A 299 9.78 12.91 29.86
N LEU A 300 9.14 13.97 30.35
CA LEU A 300 7.76 14.29 30.02
C LEU A 300 7.71 15.09 28.72
N LEU A 301 6.89 14.62 27.81
CA LEU A 301 6.65 15.24 26.52
C LEU A 301 5.19 15.69 26.43
N SER A 302 4.92 16.63 25.54
CA SER A 302 3.60 16.86 24.95
C SER A 302 3.79 17.06 23.44
N SER A 303 2.69 17.10 22.71
CA SER A 303 2.68 17.34 21.27
C SER A 303 1.46 18.18 20.88
N ARG A 304 1.36 18.57 19.61
CA ARG A 304 0.14 19.18 19.07
C ARG A 304 -1.11 18.30 19.22
N LEU A 305 -0.94 16.97 19.19
CA LEU A 305 -2.04 16.00 19.31
C LEU A 305 -2.39 15.65 20.76
N GLN A 306 -1.44 15.79 21.68
CA GLN A 306 -1.62 15.47 23.09
C GLN A 306 -0.93 16.54 23.93
N LYS A 307 -1.73 17.52 24.38
CA LYS A 307 -1.24 18.66 25.18
C LYS A 307 -0.84 18.27 26.59
N GLU A 308 -1.50 17.26 27.15
CA GLU A 308 -1.19 16.73 28.47
C GLU A 308 0.17 16.04 28.48
N ALA A 309 1.03 16.49 29.39
CA ALA A 309 2.38 15.97 29.54
C ALA A 309 2.36 14.49 29.95
N SER A 310 3.16 13.66 29.27
CA SER A 310 3.29 12.24 29.57
C SER A 310 4.66 11.71 29.17
N THR A 311 5.09 10.60 29.77
CA THR A 311 6.33 9.90 29.38
C THR A 311 6.21 9.23 28.00
N ASN A 312 5.00 9.12 27.46
CA ASN A 312 4.70 8.56 26.16
C ASN A 312 3.51 9.28 25.50
N VAL A 313 3.76 10.08 24.47
CA VAL A 313 2.75 10.95 23.86
C VAL A 313 2.43 10.54 22.43
N ARG A 314 1.16 10.71 22.03
CA ARG A 314 0.78 10.62 20.62
C ARG A 314 1.30 11.85 19.89
N ALA A 315 1.94 11.65 18.74
CA ALA A 315 2.38 12.70 17.85
C ALA A 315 2.21 12.27 16.39
N ALA A 316 2.06 13.24 15.50
CA ALA A 316 1.97 12.99 14.06
C ALA A 316 2.65 14.14 13.31
N PHE A 317 3.10 13.83 12.10
CA PHE A 317 3.53 14.87 11.17
C PHE A 317 2.35 15.74 10.74
N THR A 318 2.62 17.02 10.58
CA THR A 318 1.74 18.02 9.98
C THR A 318 2.50 18.79 8.91
N HIS A 319 1.80 19.17 7.84
CA HIS A 319 2.37 20.06 6.84
C HIS A 319 2.58 21.46 7.42
N ASP A 320 3.77 22.01 7.28
CA ASP A 320 4.09 23.42 7.48
C ASP A 320 4.59 24.02 6.16
N SER A 321 4.05 25.16 5.75
CA SER A 321 4.37 25.78 4.46
C SER A 321 5.82 26.27 4.35
N HIS A 322 6.50 26.50 5.46
CA HIS A 322 7.88 26.98 5.51
C HIS A 322 8.88 25.85 5.74
N TYR A 323 8.51 24.86 6.55
CA TYR A 323 9.42 23.81 7.02
C TYR A 323 9.13 22.42 6.46
N GLY A 324 8.08 22.28 5.65
CA GLY A 324 7.63 21.01 5.10
C GLY A 324 6.99 20.13 6.17
N GLU A 325 7.29 18.85 6.15
CA GLU A 325 6.70 17.89 7.09
C GLU A 325 7.36 17.97 8.46
N THR A 326 6.58 18.40 9.46
CA THR A 326 7.08 18.63 10.82
C THR A 326 6.30 17.85 11.86
N LEU A 327 7.01 17.30 12.85
CA LEU A 327 6.41 16.72 14.05
C LEU A 327 6.94 17.49 15.25
N GLU A 328 6.04 18.10 16.00
CA GLU A 328 6.41 18.92 17.16
C GLU A 328 6.26 18.17 18.47
N LEU A 329 7.32 18.25 19.28
CA LEU A 329 7.38 17.74 20.65
C LEU A 329 7.80 18.89 21.58
N PHE A 330 7.07 19.05 22.67
CA PHE A 330 7.39 20.02 23.71
C PHE A 330 7.84 19.26 24.94
N LEU A 331 9.03 19.57 25.45
CA LEU A 331 9.48 19.02 26.72
C LEU A 331 8.78 19.77 27.84
N ASN A 332 8.16 19.02 28.73
CA ASN A 332 7.50 19.56 29.91
C ASN A 332 8.31 19.23 31.15
N ASN A 333 8.25 20.15 32.12
CA ASN A 333 8.69 19.86 33.47
C ASN A 333 7.62 18.98 34.15
N PRO A 334 7.99 18.00 35.00
CA PRO A 334 7.08 17.52 36.03
C PRO A 334 6.58 18.65 36.95
#